data_AF-M6D110-F1
#
_entry.id   AF-M6D110-F1
#
_cell.length_a   1.000
_cell.length_b   1.000
_cell.length_c   1.000
_cell.angle_alpha   90.00
_cell.angle_beta   90.00
_cell.angle_gamma   90.00
#
_symmetry.space_group_name_H-M   'P 1'
#
loop_
_entity.id
_entity.type
_entity.pdbx_description
1 polymer ?
#
loop_
_entity_poly.entity_id
_entity_poly.type
_entity_poly.pdbx_seq_one_letter_code
_entity_poly.pdbx_strand_id
1 'polypeptide(L)'
;MRSAVIKFTILLCLFISYSAYSEDRKYTYYIEWNEVKGSHGYKVEVRKVSEPETLVAEEKTVTSSLEFLIPAGEYEFRISALNRFGKPSSWSQWSSFLVEQDRPKSMVEAEKKRAVDGVSTWKVWVPGLLPIERKEYTKASLIFLWFGALAVAGNAERVAGNSLSQSAGNDPSFLTLVALTTPAPVSIYFLQKREDDKKEYDRHQSNQTSIGVLALLSYGLNVWLEKRSFHSTAVLIESKPEGVSRWNYPNLLQPNSLGRIEISFRKEFE
;
A
#
# COMPACT_ATOMS: atom_id res chain seq x y z
N MET A 1 -28.59 -12.06 -61.33
CA MET A 1 -28.98 -11.46 -60.03
C MET A 1 -27.88 -11.52 -58.96
N ARG A 2 -27.11 -12.61 -58.80
CA ARG A 2 -26.03 -12.72 -57.79
C ARG A 2 -24.89 -11.69 -57.92
N SER A 3 -24.49 -11.30 -59.13
CA SER A 3 -23.39 -10.32 -59.36
C SER A 3 -23.76 -8.87 -58.98
N ALA A 4 -25.04 -8.49 -59.13
CA ALA A 4 -25.50 -7.15 -58.77
C ALA A 4 -25.57 -6.94 -57.24
N VAL A 5 -25.95 -7.98 -56.50
CA VAL A 5 -26.00 -7.96 -55.02
C VAL A 5 -24.59 -7.79 -54.44
N ILE A 6 -23.59 -8.50 -54.97
CA ILE A 6 -22.20 -8.41 -54.49
C ILE A 6 -21.62 -7.01 -54.73
N LYS A 7 -21.87 -6.41 -55.90
CA LYS A 7 -21.42 -5.03 -56.20
C LYS A 7 -22.11 -3.99 -55.31
N PHE A 8 -23.38 -4.19 -54.98
CA PHE A 8 -24.12 -3.31 -54.08
C PHE A 8 -23.61 -3.41 -52.62
N THR A 9 -23.26 -4.62 -52.15
CA THR A 9 -22.67 -4.82 -50.82
C THR A 9 -21.28 -4.19 -50.70
N ILE A 10 -20.43 -4.28 -51.74
CA ILE A 10 -19.09 -3.67 -51.72
C ILE A 10 -19.20 -2.14 -51.74
N LEU A 11 -20.14 -1.57 -52.50
CA LEU A 11 -20.40 -0.13 -52.52
C LEU A 11 -20.91 0.36 -51.15
N LEU A 12 -21.82 -0.39 -50.51
CA LEU A 12 -22.34 -0.06 -49.18
C LEU A 12 -21.23 -0.06 -48.11
N CYS A 13 -20.29 -1.01 -48.16
CA CYS A 13 -19.15 -1.05 -47.23
C CYS A 13 -18.16 0.11 -47.42
N LEU A 14 -18.00 0.64 -48.64
CA LEU A 14 -17.14 1.80 -48.90
C LEU A 14 -17.76 3.12 -48.39
N PHE A 15 -19.09 3.22 -48.31
CA PHE A 15 -19.77 4.40 -47.76
C PHE A 15 -19.79 4.45 -46.23
N ILE A 16 -19.78 3.30 -45.54
CA ILE A 16 -19.78 3.26 -44.07
C ILE A 16 -18.41 3.66 -43.49
N SER A 17 -17.32 3.44 -44.23
CA SER A 17 -15.96 3.77 -43.78
C SER A 17 -15.65 5.28 -43.71
N TYR A 18 -16.49 6.14 -44.30
CA TYR A 18 -16.22 7.59 -44.38
C TYR A 18 -16.81 8.42 -43.23
N SER A 19 -17.61 7.83 -42.33
CA SER A 19 -18.36 8.59 -41.31
C SER A 19 -17.87 8.45 -39.87
N ALA A 20 -16.74 7.77 -39.64
CA ALA A 20 -16.04 7.82 -38.35
C ALA A 20 -15.14 9.06 -38.25
N TYR A 21 -15.73 10.25 -38.40
CA TYR A 21 -15.08 11.47 -37.89
C TYR A 21 -15.19 11.42 -36.37
N SER A 22 -14.06 11.19 -35.70
CA SER A 22 -13.93 11.43 -34.26
C SER A 22 -14.25 12.90 -34.01
N GLU A 23 -15.42 13.18 -33.46
CA GLU A 23 -15.75 14.52 -32.99
C GLU A 23 -14.80 14.85 -31.83
N ASP A 24 -13.91 15.83 -32.03
CA ASP A 24 -12.97 16.28 -31.01
C ASP A 24 -13.75 16.74 -29.77
N ARG A 25 -13.75 15.90 -28.72
CA ARG A 25 -14.39 16.24 -27.45
C ARG A 25 -13.71 17.47 -26.86
N LYS A 26 -14.45 18.58 -26.80
CA LYS A 26 -14.01 19.83 -26.19
C LYS A 26 -14.31 19.81 -24.69
N TYR A 27 -13.36 20.29 -23.90
CA TYR A 27 -13.46 20.42 -22.45
C TYR A 27 -13.55 21.90 -22.09
N THR A 28 -14.32 22.23 -21.05
CA THR A 28 -14.40 23.61 -20.54
C THR A 28 -13.16 23.84 -19.68
N TYR A 29 -12.39 24.86 -20.02
CA TYR A 29 -11.20 25.27 -19.28
C TYR A 29 -11.39 26.69 -18.77
N TYR A 30 -11.03 26.92 -17.50
CA TYR A 30 -11.17 28.20 -16.82
C TYR A 30 -9.79 28.78 -16.53
N ILE A 31 -9.56 30.02 -16.98
CA ILE A 31 -8.36 30.79 -16.66
C ILE A 31 -8.75 32.03 -15.86
N GLU A 32 -8.03 32.28 -14.78
CA GLU A 32 -8.14 33.49 -13.96
C GLU A 32 -6.76 34.14 -13.79
N TRP A 33 -6.74 35.47 -13.75
CA TRP A 33 -5.51 36.24 -13.59
C TRP A 33 -5.73 37.44 -12.66
N ASN A 34 -4.62 38.03 -12.21
CA ASN A 34 -4.65 39.23 -11.39
C ASN A 34 -5.09 40.45 -12.21
N GLU A 35 -6.01 41.24 -11.67
CA GLU A 35 -6.51 42.45 -12.32
C GLU A 35 -5.42 43.54 -12.44
N VAL A 36 -5.29 44.14 -13.62
CA VAL A 36 -4.42 45.28 -13.89
C VAL A 36 -5.22 46.57 -13.73
N LYS A 37 -4.87 47.36 -12.69
CA LYS A 37 -5.54 48.64 -12.40
C LYS A 37 -5.49 49.59 -13.60
N GLY A 38 -6.65 50.10 -14.02
CA GLY A 38 -6.80 51.01 -15.16
C GLY A 38 -6.95 50.33 -16.53
N SER A 39 -6.99 48.99 -16.57
CA SER A 39 -7.36 48.25 -17.78
C SER A 39 -8.85 48.39 -18.08
N HIS A 40 -9.20 48.38 -19.37
CA HIS A 40 -10.61 48.43 -19.83
C HIS A 40 -11.11 47.04 -20.29
N GLY A 41 -10.28 46.01 -20.06
CA GLY A 41 -10.50 44.63 -20.49
C GLY A 41 -9.18 43.96 -20.82
N TYR A 42 -9.26 42.72 -21.28
CA TYR A 42 -8.15 41.83 -21.56
C TYR A 42 -8.36 41.13 -22.91
N LYS A 43 -7.25 40.84 -23.59
CA LYS A 43 -7.19 39.96 -24.75
C LYS A 43 -6.41 38.72 -24.36
N VAL A 44 -7.01 37.55 -24.55
CA VAL A 44 -6.40 36.24 -24.27
C VAL A 44 -6.16 35.54 -25.59
N GLU A 45 -4.95 35.02 -25.78
CA GLU A 45 -4.57 34.22 -26.94
C GLU A 45 -4.09 32.85 -26.46
N VAL A 46 -4.63 31.79 -27.06
CA VAL A 46 -4.30 30.40 -26.77
C VAL A 46 -3.79 29.75 -28.06
N ARG A 47 -2.66 29.04 -27.97
CA ARG A 47 -2.07 28.29 -29.08
C ARG A 47 -1.73 26.86 -28.67
N LYS A 48 -1.64 25.95 -29.64
CA LYS A 48 -1.11 24.60 -29.39
C LYS A 48 0.42 24.66 -29.28
N VAL A 49 0.99 23.89 -28.36
CA VAL A 49 2.46 23.71 -28.29
C VAL A 49 2.98 23.09 -29.59
N SER A 50 2.21 22.18 -30.21
CA SER A 50 2.56 21.51 -31.46
C SER A 50 2.55 22.42 -32.69
N GLU A 51 1.81 23.52 -32.64
CA GLU A 51 1.63 24.44 -33.77
C GLU A 51 1.69 25.90 -33.28
N PRO A 52 2.89 26.43 -32.99
CA PRO A 52 3.05 27.73 -32.36
C PRO A 52 2.62 28.93 -33.23
N GLU A 53 2.43 28.70 -34.53
CA GLU A 53 1.99 29.71 -35.51
C GLU A 53 0.46 29.81 -35.63
N THR A 54 -0.30 28.81 -35.15
CA THR A 54 -1.76 28.79 -35.25
C THR A 54 -2.41 29.10 -33.90
N LEU A 55 -3.21 30.17 -33.86
CA LEU A 55 -4.03 30.48 -32.70
C LEU A 55 -5.26 29.58 -32.68
N VAL A 56 -5.47 28.93 -31.54
CA VAL A 56 -6.59 28.03 -31.28
C VAL A 56 -7.81 28.81 -30.80
N ALA A 57 -7.57 29.81 -29.96
CA ALA A 57 -8.59 30.71 -29.45
C ALA A 57 -8.02 32.12 -29.27
N GLU A 58 -8.81 33.10 -29.67
CA GLU A 58 -8.57 34.52 -29.39
C GLU A 58 -9.87 35.11 -28.86
N GLU A 59 -9.83 35.63 -27.63
CA GLU A 59 -11.03 36.17 -26.99
C GLU A 59 -10.72 37.47 -26.23
N LYS A 60 -11.72 38.35 -26.17
CA LYS A 60 -11.66 39.62 -25.44
C LYS A 60 -12.70 39.60 -24.34
N THR A 61 -12.26 39.82 -23.12
CA THR A 61 -13.14 39.86 -21.94
C THR A 61 -12.90 41.13 -21.12
N VAL A 62 -13.93 41.60 -20.42
CA VAL A 62 -13.82 42.74 -19.50
C VAL A 62 -13.41 42.27 -18.09
N THR A 63 -13.73 41.02 -17.75
CA THR A 63 -13.41 40.40 -16.45
C THR A 63 -12.01 39.80 -16.44
N SER A 64 -11.45 39.59 -15.25
CA SER A 64 -10.15 38.94 -15.04
C SER A 64 -10.22 37.41 -15.09
N SER A 65 -11.26 36.87 -15.73
CA SER A 65 -11.49 35.44 -15.90
C SER A 65 -12.12 35.16 -17.27
N LEU A 66 -11.80 33.98 -17.81
CA LEU A 66 -12.31 33.50 -19.09
C LEU A 66 -12.51 31.98 -19.06
N GLU A 67 -13.66 31.55 -19.57
CA GLU A 67 -13.98 30.14 -19.82
C GLU A 67 -13.96 29.88 -21.32
N PHE A 68 -13.26 28.84 -21.77
CA PHE A 68 -13.25 28.45 -23.18
C PHE A 68 -13.27 26.94 -23.37
N LEU A 69 -13.83 26.52 -24.51
CA LEU A 69 -14.02 25.11 -24.89
C LEU A 69 -12.90 24.67 -25.84
N ILE A 70 -11.94 23.89 -25.34
CA ILE A 70 -10.81 23.40 -26.14
C ILE A 70 -10.64 21.87 -26.03
N PRO A 71 -10.16 21.21 -27.09
CA PRO A 71 -9.95 19.77 -27.07
C PRO A 71 -8.74 19.40 -26.19
N ALA A 72 -8.67 18.13 -25.78
CA ALA A 72 -7.53 17.62 -25.01
C ALA A 72 -6.21 17.81 -25.78
N GLY A 73 -5.16 18.24 -25.07
CA GLY A 73 -3.87 18.56 -25.67
C GLY A 73 -3.04 19.52 -24.82
N GLU A 74 -1.83 19.78 -25.29
CA GLU A 74 -0.90 20.75 -24.69
C GLU A 74 -1.03 22.12 -25.36
N TYR A 75 -1.26 23.15 -24.54
CA TYR A 75 -1.50 24.51 -25.00
C TYR A 75 -0.64 25.50 -24.23
N GLU A 76 -0.46 26.67 -24.85
CA GLU A 76 0.09 27.84 -24.18
C GLU A 76 -0.89 28.99 -24.32
N PHE A 77 -0.97 29.82 -23.27
CA PHE A 77 -1.74 31.06 -23.31
C PHE A 77 -0.90 32.26 -22.94
N ARG A 78 -1.31 33.42 -23.45
CA ARG A 78 -0.81 34.74 -23.02
C ARG A 78 -1.96 35.73 -22.93
N ILE A 79 -1.78 36.75 -22.09
CA ILE A 79 -2.81 37.74 -21.77
C ILE A 79 -2.23 39.14 -21.99
N SER A 80 -3.02 40.05 -22.54
CA SER A 80 -2.69 41.47 -22.59
C SER A 80 -3.82 42.34 -22.06
N ALA A 81 -3.48 43.33 -21.23
CA ALA A 81 -4.42 44.36 -20.82
C ALA A 81 -4.72 45.32 -21.97
N LEU A 82 -6.00 45.58 -22.21
CA LEU A 82 -6.50 46.51 -23.22
C LEU A 82 -6.54 47.93 -22.65
N ASN A 83 -6.04 48.89 -23.43
CA ASN A 83 -6.17 50.30 -23.13
C ASN A 83 -7.60 50.82 -23.45
N ARG A 84 -7.87 52.09 -23.13
CA ARG A 84 -9.15 52.78 -23.45
C ARG A 84 -9.54 52.79 -24.94
N PHE A 85 -8.62 52.42 -25.83
CA PHE A 85 -8.82 52.34 -27.28
C PHE A 85 -8.92 50.89 -27.78
N GLY A 86 -9.00 49.90 -26.87
CA GLY A 86 -9.09 48.48 -27.19
C GLY A 86 -7.81 47.88 -27.79
N LYS A 87 -6.66 48.56 -27.64
CA LYS A 87 -5.35 48.06 -28.10
C LYS A 87 -4.61 47.34 -26.97
N PRO A 88 -3.96 46.20 -27.25
CA PRO A 88 -3.11 45.51 -26.27
C PRO A 88 -1.93 46.41 -25.87
N SER A 89 -1.68 46.54 -24.58
CA SER A 89 -0.62 47.39 -24.02
C SER A 89 0.70 46.63 -23.89
N SER A 90 0.72 45.63 -23.01
CA SER A 90 1.84 44.71 -22.80
C SER A 90 1.30 43.28 -22.72
N TRP A 91 2.07 42.33 -23.23
CA TRP A 91 1.74 40.91 -23.21
C TRP A 91 2.43 40.21 -22.03
N SER A 92 1.74 39.24 -21.43
CA SER A 92 2.36 38.30 -20.50
C SER A 92 3.32 37.36 -21.22
N GLN A 93 4.18 36.69 -20.45
CA GLN A 93 4.90 35.52 -20.96
C GLN A 93 3.90 34.40 -21.30
N TRP A 94 4.29 33.53 -22.23
CA TRP A 94 3.53 32.31 -22.55
C TRP A 94 3.57 31.37 -21.34
N SER A 95 2.41 30.88 -20.93
CA SER A 95 2.26 29.89 -19.85
C SER A 95 1.64 28.62 -20.41
N SER A 96 2.26 27.47 -20.15
CA SER A 96 1.83 26.17 -20.65
C SER A 96 0.83 25.50 -19.72
N PHE A 97 -0.14 24.80 -20.30
CA PHE A 97 -1.11 23.99 -19.58
C PHE A 97 -1.53 22.76 -20.40
N LEU A 98 -1.90 21.69 -19.68
CA LEU A 98 -2.33 20.42 -20.26
C LEU A 98 -3.83 20.25 -20.02
N VAL A 99 -4.58 20.08 -21.11
CA VAL A 99 -5.98 19.64 -21.04
C VAL A 99 -6.00 18.14 -21.13
N GLU A 100 -6.10 17.49 -19.98
CA GLU A 100 -6.19 16.03 -19.91
C GLU A 100 -7.57 15.55 -20.37
N GLN A 101 -7.58 14.51 -21.19
CA GLN A 101 -8.78 13.72 -21.42
C GLN A 101 -9.17 13.10 -20.07
N ASP A 102 -10.43 13.28 -19.66
CA ASP A 102 -10.99 12.73 -18.43
C ASP A 102 -10.71 11.21 -18.39
N ARG A 103 -9.63 10.81 -17.71
CA ARG A 103 -9.27 9.40 -17.59
C ARG A 103 -10.36 8.78 -16.72
N PRO A 104 -10.94 7.62 -17.09
CA PRO A 104 -11.92 6.96 -16.24
C PRO A 104 -11.30 6.75 -14.86
N LYS A 105 -12.00 7.20 -13.82
CA LYS A 105 -11.54 7.16 -12.42
C LYS A 105 -11.00 5.79 -11.99
N SER A 106 -11.51 4.71 -12.60
CA SER A 106 -11.04 3.33 -12.38
C SER A 106 -9.57 3.10 -12.72
N MET A 107 -9.03 3.76 -13.75
CA MET A 107 -7.60 3.63 -14.11
C MET A 107 -6.70 4.39 -13.15
N VAL A 108 -7.13 5.59 -12.70
CA VAL A 108 -6.41 6.38 -11.69
C VAL A 108 -6.38 5.65 -10.34
N GLU A 109 -7.49 5.01 -9.95
CA GLU A 109 -7.56 4.19 -8.75
C GLU A 109 -6.68 2.94 -8.85
N ALA A 110 -6.62 2.29 -10.02
CA ALA A 110 -5.74 1.14 -10.24
C ALA A 110 -4.25 1.52 -10.21
N GLU A 111 -3.89 2.68 -10.77
CA GLU A 111 -2.53 3.22 -10.76
C GLU A 111 -2.12 3.68 -9.35
N LYS A 112 -3.03 4.31 -8.59
CA LYS A 112 -2.82 4.64 -7.18
C LYS A 112 -2.64 3.39 -6.32
N LYS A 113 -3.40 2.32 -6.56
CA LYS A 113 -3.21 1.01 -5.89
C LYS A 113 -1.83 0.44 -6.21
N ARG A 114 -1.41 0.45 -7.48
CA ARG A 114 -0.06 0.02 -7.88
C ARG A 114 1.07 0.87 -7.30
N ALA A 115 0.87 2.19 -7.18
CA ALA A 115 1.83 3.09 -6.57
C ALA A 115 1.96 2.86 -5.06
N VAL A 116 0.85 2.50 -4.39
CA VAL A 116 0.84 2.07 -2.97
C VAL A 116 1.53 0.71 -2.81
N ASP A 117 1.31 -0.24 -3.73
CA ASP A 117 1.97 -1.55 -3.73
C ASP A 117 3.50 -1.45 -3.96
N GLY A 118 3.97 -0.38 -4.61
CA GLY A 118 5.39 -0.09 -4.83
C GLY A 118 6.11 0.51 -3.60
N VAL A 119 5.36 1.01 -2.61
CA VAL A 119 5.93 1.48 -1.34
C VAL A 119 5.93 0.31 -0.38
N SER A 120 7.06 -0.40 -0.27
CA SER A 120 7.22 -1.45 0.73
C SER A 120 7.19 -0.83 2.14
N THR A 121 6.00 -0.71 2.71
CA THR A 121 5.86 -0.51 4.15
C THR A 121 6.40 -1.78 4.78
N TRP A 122 7.52 -1.70 5.48
CA TRP A 122 8.03 -2.80 6.29
C TRP A 122 6.91 -3.27 7.23
N LYS A 123 6.21 -4.34 6.85
CA LYS A 123 5.16 -4.94 7.68
C LYS A 123 5.88 -5.60 8.85
N VAL A 124 5.90 -4.91 9.99
CA VAL A 124 6.44 -5.45 11.23
C VAL A 124 5.68 -6.74 11.53
N TRP A 125 6.39 -7.86 11.50
CA TRP A 125 5.77 -9.15 11.73
C TRP A 125 5.63 -9.36 13.23
N VAL A 126 4.39 -9.62 13.66
CA VAL A 126 4.06 -9.89 15.06
C VAL A 126 3.53 -11.32 15.14
N PRO A 127 4.14 -12.21 15.96
CA PRO A 127 3.65 -13.56 16.14
C PRO A 127 2.16 -13.57 16.52
N GLY A 128 1.37 -14.40 15.84
CA GLY A 128 -0.06 -14.55 16.13
C GLY A 128 -0.98 -13.57 15.39
N LEU A 129 -0.44 -12.55 14.69
CA LEU A 129 -1.25 -11.62 13.90
C LEU A 129 -1.80 -12.25 12.61
N LEU A 130 -1.00 -13.04 11.88
CA LEU A 130 -1.46 -13.68 10.65
C LEU A 130 -2.55 -14.74 10.88
N PRO A 131 -2.50 -15.59 11.92
CA PRO A 131 -3.61 -16.47 12.26
C PRO A 131 -4.91 -15.71 12.57
N ILE A 132 -4.85 -14.50 13.16
CA ILE A 132 -6.03 -13.65 13.34
C ILE A 132 -6.60 -13.21 11.98
N GLU A 133 -5.75 -12.72 11.07
CA GLU A 133 -6.16 -12.34 9.70
C GLU A 133 -6.83 -13.53 8.98
N ARG A 134 -6.36 -14.76 9.23
CA ARG A 134 -6.91 -16.02 8.69
C ARG A 134 -8.11 -16.58 9.46
N LYS A 135 -8.61 -15.89 10.50
CA LYS A 135 -9.69 -16.34 11.40
C LYS A 135 -9.37 -17.65 12.15
N GLU A 136 -8.09 -17.97 12.32
CA GLU A 136 -7.59 -19.12 13.08
C GLU A 136 -7.29 -18.72 14.54
N TYR A 137 -8.33 -18.32 15.28
CA TYR A 137 -8.19 -17.76 16.64
C TYR A 137 -7.54 -18.71 17.65
N THR A 138 -7.75 -20.03 17.49
CA THR A 138 -7.15 -21.04 18.38
C THR A 138 -5.63 -21.04 18.26
N LYS A 139 -5.10 -20.99 17.04
CA LYS A 139 -3.65 -20.91 16.79
C LYS A 139 -3.08 -19.59 17.27
N ALA A 140 -3.77 -18.47 16.99
CA ALA A 140 -3.37 -17.15 17.49
C ALA A 140 -3.24 -17.16 19.02
N SER A 141 -4.27 -17.65 19.71
CA SER A 141 -4.31 -17.71 21.18
C SER A 141 -3.17 -18.55 21.74
N LEU A 142 -2.89 -19.73 21.16
CA LEU A 142 -1.76 -20.56 21.58
C LEU A 142 -0.42 -19.85 21.41
N ILE A 143 -0.23 -19.11 20.32
CA ILE A 143 1.01 -18.35 20.08
C ILE A 143 1.16 -17.24 21.12
N PHE A 144 0.10 -16.44 21.37
CA PHE A 144 0.14 -15.39 22.39
C PHE A 144 0.35 -15.93 23.79
N LEU A 145 -0.31 -17.04 24.14
CA LEU A 145 -0.11 -17.71 25.42
C LEU A 145 1.32 -18.21 25.59
N TRP A 146 1.92 -18.78 24.54
CA TRP A 146 3.30 -19.25 24.57
C TRP A 146 4.29 -18.10 24.81
N PHE A 147 4.21 -17.03 24.04
CA PHE A 147 5.10 -15.87 24.22
C PHE A 147 4.82 -15.13 25.54
N GLY A 148 3.57 -15.08 25.98
CA GLY A 148 3.18 -14.57 27.30
C GLY A 148 3.81 -15.39 28.43
N ALA A 149 3.77 -16.72 28.34
CA ALA A 149 4.39 -17.60 29.32
C ALA A 149 5.92 -17.42 29.38
N LEU A 150 6.59 -17.29 28.23
CA LEU A 150 8.03 -17.01 28.17
C LEU A 150 8.36 -15.65 28.81
N ALA A 151 7.54 -14.63 28.58
CA ALA A 151 7.74 -13.31 29.19
C ALA A 151 7.58 -13.35 30.73
N VAL A 152 6.55 -14.06 31.22
CA VAL A 152 6.34 -14.24 32.67
C VAL A 152 7.50 -15.03 33.29
N ALA A 153 7.92 -16.12 32.66
CA ALA A 153 9.06 -16.92 33.12
C ALA A 153 10.36 -16.10 33.16
N GLY A 154 10.66 -15.36 32.09
CA GLY A 154 11.83 -14.50 32.03
C GLY A 154 11.80 -13.41 33.11
N ASN A 155 10.64 -12.80 33.37
CA ASN A 155 10.50 -11.81 34.43
C ASN A 155 10.64 -12.41 35.83
N ALA A 156 10.11 -13.63 36.06
CA ALA A 156 10.28 -14.33 37.33
C ALA A 156 11.76 -14.62 37.63
N GLU A 157 12.50 -15.14 36.65
CA GLU A 157 13.95 -15.37 36.77
C GLU A 157 14.73 -14.07 37.02
N ARG A 158 14.36 -12.98 36.35
CA ARG A 158 14.95 -11.66 36.57
C ARG A 158 14.71 -11.14 38.00
N VAL A 159 13.49 -11.27 38.50
CA VAL A 159 13.15 -10.83 39.86
C VAL A 159 13.88 -11.68 40.90
N ALA A 160 13.96 -13.00 40.70
CA ALA A 160 14.70 -13.89 41.58
C ALA A 160 16.20 -13.51 41.63
N GLY A 161 16.84 -13.32 40.47
CA GLY A 161 18.23 -12.86 40.39
C GLY A 161 18.45 -11.49 41.07
N ASN A 162 17.56 -10.53 40.85
CA ASN A 162 17.65 -9.22 41.47
C ASN A 162 17.52 -9.26 43.00
N SER A 163 16.69 -10.17 43.53
CA SER A 163 16.53 -10.31 44.99
C SER A 163 17.82 -10.80 45.67
N LEU A 164 18.60 -11.64 44.99
CA LEU A 164 19.89 -12.12 45.49
C LEU A 164 20.94 -11.03 45.44
N SER A 165 21.02 -10.26 44.35
CA SER A 165 22.02 -9.20 44.21
C SER A 165 21.80 -8.03 45.18
N GLN A 166 20.56 -7.78 45.59
CA GLN A 166 20.19 -6.73 46.54
C GLN A 166 20.22 -7.17 48.00
N SER A 167 20.57 -8.42 48.31
CA SER A 167 20.62 -8.91 49.68
C SER A 167 21.74 -8.21 50.47
N ALA A 168 21.49 -7.88 51.74
CA ALA A 168 22.49 -7.23 52.59
C ALA A 168 23.76 -8.08 52.79
N GLY A 169 23.63 -9.41 52.71
CA GLY A 169 24.76 -10.35 52.76
C GLY A 169 25.70 -10.25 51.55
N ASN A 170 25.26 -9.62 50.46
CA ASN A 170 26.03 -9.42 49.24
C ASN A 170 26.56 -7.98 49.10
N ASP A 171 26.24 -7.09 50.05
CA ASP A 171 26.76 -5.73 50.10
C ASP A 171 28.26 -5.72 50.45
N PRO A 172 29.13 -5.13 49.61
CA PRO A 172 30.56 -5.01 49.88
C PRO A 172 30.90 -4.34 51.22
N SER A 173 30.10 -3.36 51.64
CA SER A 173 30.34 -2.61 52.87
C SER A 173 30.05 -3.47 54.11
N PHE A 174 28.93 -4.21 54.09
CA PHE A 174 28.59 -5.18 55.13
C PHE A 174 29.65 -6.28 55.23
N LEU A 175 30.05 -6.86 54.10
CA LEU A 175 31.06 -7.92 54.07
C LEU A 175 32.42 -7.46 54.59
N THR A 176 32.83 -6.23 54.24
CA THR A 176 34.06 -5.63 54.74
C THR A 176 34.00 -5.41 56.25
N LEU A 177 32.87 -4.90 56.75
CA LEU A 177 32.65 -4.71 58.18
C LEU A 177 32.70 -6.05 58.93
N VAL A 178 31.98 -7.07 58.44
CA VAL A 178 31.97 -8.41 59.01
C VAL A 178 33.39 -9.01 59.03
N ALA A 179 34.13 -8.91 57.92
CA ALA A 179 35.49 -9.42 57.83
C ALA A 179 36.47 -8.79 58.83
N LEU A 180 36.28 -7.50 59.16
CA LEU A 180 37.16 -6.76 60.07
C LEU A 180 36.75 -6.85 61.54
N THR A 181 35.45 -7.02 61.84
CA THR A 181 34.91 -6.87 63.20
C THR A 181 34.44 -8.17 63.83
N THR A 182 34.27 -9.25 63.06
CA THR A 182 33.74 -10.52 63.56
C THR A 182 34.81 -11.61 63.62
N PRO A 183 34.65 -12.62 64.51
CA PRO A 183 35.55 -13.77 64.56
C PRO A 183 35.59 -14.54 63.22
N ALA A 184 36.75 -15.13 62.91
CA ALA A 184 37.01 -15.81 61.63
C ALA A 184 35.93 -16.83 61.18
N PRO A 185 35.33 -17.66 62.05
CA PRO A 185 34.27 -18.58 61.61
C PRO A 185 33.03 -17.87 61.06
N VAL A 186 32.69 -16.71 61.61
CA VAL A 186 31.51 -15.92 61.21
C VAL A 186 31.79 -15.25 59.86
N SER A 187 32.97 -14.66 59.68
CA SER A 187 33.34 -14.05 58.41
C SER A 187 33.44 -15.07 57.27
N ILE A 188 34.00 -16.26 57.53
CA ILE A 188 34.04 -17.37 56.56
C ILE A 188 32.62 -17.81 56.17
N TYR A 189 31.70 -17.92 57.13
CA TYR A 189 30.31 -18.27 56.85
C TYR A 189 29.64 -17.27 55.88
N PHE A 190 29.81 -15.97 56.09
CA PHE A 190 29.23 -14.96 55.19
C PHE A 190 29.87 -14.96 53.80
N LEU A 191 31.18 -15.18 53.70
CA LEU A 191 31.86 -15.33 52.41
C LEU A 191 31.36 -16.56 51.64
N GLN A 192 31.18 -17.70 52.31
CA GLN A 192 30.64 -18.90 51.71
C GLN A 192 29.18 -18.70 51.28
N LYS A 193 28.36 -18.05 52.11
CA LYS A 193 26.97 -17.72 51.78
C LYS A 193 26.88 -16.87 50.52
N ARG A 194 27.77 -15.88 50.37
CA ARG A 194 27.88 -15.04 49.18
C ARG A 194 28.25 -15.84 47.94
N GLU A 195 29.18 -16.79 48.05
CA GLU A 195 29.54 -17.65 46.92
C GLU A 195 28.36 -18.50 46.46
N ASP A 196 27.56 -19.01 47.38
CA ASP A 196 26.35 -19.77 47.04
C ASP A 196 25.27 -18.88 46.42
N ASP A 197 25.05 -17.67 46.96
CA ASP A 197 24.15 -16.68 46.35
C ASP A 197 24.60 -16.28 44.94
N LYS A 198 25.92 -16.18 44.71
CA LYS A 198 26.48 -15.89 43.39
C LYS A 198 26.21 -17.02 42.40
N LYS A 199 26.40 -18.28 42.80
CA LYS A 199 26.07 -19.45 41.94
C LYS A 199 24.60 -19.44 41.55
N GLU A 200 23.72 -19.15 42.51
CA GLU A 200 22.28 -19.08 42.28
C GLU A 200 21.91 -17.91 41.35
N TYR A 201 22.53 -16.74 41.54
CA TYR A 201 22.39 -15.60 40.63
C TYR A 201 22.82 -15.95 39.21
N ASP A 202 23.98 -16.59 39.04
CA ASP A 202 24.50 -17.01 37.74
C ASP A 202 23.56 -18.01 37.05
N ARG A 203 22.91 -18.90 37.83
CA ARG A 203 21.86 -19.79 37.34
C ARG A 203 20.67 -19.01 36.79
N HIS A 204 20.17 -18.01 37.51
CA HIS A 204 19.06 -17.17 37.03
C HIS A 204 19.43 -16.37 35.78
N GLN A 205 20.69 -15.91 35.66
CA GLN A 205 21.17 -15.24 34.43
C GLN A 205 21.25 -16.20 33.24
N SER A 206 21.73 -17.42 33.48
CA SER A 206 21.74 -18.47 32.45
C SER A 206 20.32 -18.80 32.00
N ASN A 207 19.38 -18.98 32.94
CA ASN A 207 17.97 -19.24 32.63
C ASN A 207 17.34 -18.12 31.80
N GLN A 208 17.57 -16.85 32.18
CA GLN A 208 17.10 -15.69 31.40
C GLN A 208 17.64 -15.71 29.96
N THR A 209 18.94 -16.04 29.81
CA THR A 209 19.57 -16.15 28.50
C THR A 209 18.93 -17.29 27.68
N SER A 210 18.73 -18.46 28.28
CA SER A 210 18.08 -19.60 27.63
C SER A 210 16.63 -19.29 27.22
N ILE A 211 15.86 -18.61 28.08
CA ILE A 211 14.50 -18.16 27.76
C ILE A 211 14.51 -17.16 26.60
N GLY A 212 15.44 -16.20 26.60
CA GLY A 212 15.59 -15.24 25.51
C GLY A 212 15.93 -15.91 24.17
N VAL A 213 16.89 -16.85 24.18
CA VAL A 213 17.23 -17.66 23.00
C VAL A 213 16.04 -18.48 22.52
N LEU A 214 15.31 -19.12 23.44
CA LEU A 214 14.11 -19.90 23.11
C LEU A 214 13.01 -19.03 22.49
N ALA A 215 12.83 -17.80 22.97
CA ALA A 215 11.88 -16.84 22.40
C ALA A 215 12.27 -16.45 20.96
N LEU A 216 13.56 -16.19 20.70
CA LEU A 216 14.06 -15.87 19.36
C LEU A 216 13.92 -17.06 18.40
N LEU A 217 14.25 -18.27 18.85
CA LEU A 217 14.06 -19.49 18.06
C LEU A 217 12.58 -19.76 17.77
N SER A 218 11.72 -19.59 18.77
CA SER A 218 10.27 -19.70 18.61
C SER A 218 9.75 -18.71 17.59
N TYR A 219 10.19 -17.44 17.66
CA TYR A 219 9.86 -16.40 16.70
C TYR A 219 10.31 -16.78 15.29
N GLY A 220 11.58 -17.16 15.12
CA GLY A 220 12.14 -17.53 13.83
C GLY A 220 11.44 -18.73 13.19
N LEU A 221 11.12 -19.76 13.99
CA LEU A 221 10.35 -20.92 13.55
C LEU A 221 8.94 -20.52 13.09
N ASN A 222 8.29 -19.63 13.83
CA ASN A 222 6.93 -19.18 13.55
C ASN A 222 6.89 -18.36 12.24
N VAL A 223 7.86 -17.44 12.05
CA VAL A 223 8.07 -16.73 10.77
C VAL A 223 8.31 -17.70 9.61
N TRP A 224 9.17 -18.71 9.83
CA TRP A 224 9.52 -19.68 8.79
C TRP A 224 8.32 -20.55 8.37
N LEU A 225 7.56 -21.07 9.33
CA LEU A 225 6.35 -21.86 9.09
C LEU A 225 5.29 -21.04 8.33
N GLU A 226 5.11 -19.78 8.73
CA GLU A 226 4.15 -18.91 8.06
C GLU A 226 4.60 -18.56 6.63
N LYS A 227 5.87 -18.23 6.40
CA LYS A 227 6.41 -18.01 5.05
C LYS A 227 6.23 -19.24 4.14
N ARG A 228 6.47 -20.44 4.67
CA ARG A 228 6.27 -21.69 3.91
C ARG A 228 4.81 -21.93 3.55
N SER A 229 3.87 -21.48 4.40
CA SER A 229 2.42 -21.62 4.13
C SER A 229 1.91 -20.75 2.97
N PHE A 230 2.63 -19.71 2.54
CA PHE A 230 2.22 -18.88 1.41
C PHE A 230 2.40 -19.56 0.04
N HIS A 231 3.28 -20.56 -0.06
CA HIS A 231 3.55 -21.24 -1.33
C HIS A 231 2.51 -22.30 -1.72
N SER A 232 1.52 -22.59 -0.87
CA SER A 232 0.49 -23.62 -1.12
C SER A 232 -0.91 -23.04 -1.27
N THR A 233 -1.05 -21.86 -1.89
CA THR A 233 -2.38 -21.31 -2.19
C THR A 233 -2.87 -21.87 -3.52
N ALA A 234 -3.63 -22.95 -3.49
CA ALA A 234 -4.42 -23.37 -4.64
C ALA A 234 -5.45 -22.27 -4.92
N VAL A 235 -5.34 -21.61 -6.07
CA VAL A 235 -6.33 -20.62 -6.53
C VAL A 235 -7.61 -21.39 -6.84
N LEU A 236 -8.62 -21.23 -5.99
CA LEU A 236 -9.94 -21.79 -6.22
C LEU A 236 -10.65 -20.90 -7.25
N ILE A 237 -10.51 -21.25 -8.53
CA ILE A 237 -11.26 -20.60 -9.61
C ILE A 237 -12.68 -21.15 -9.55
N GLU A 238 -13.57 -20.46 -8.85
CA GLU A 238 -15.00 -20.72 -8.91
C GLU A 238 -15.54 -20.10 -10.21
N SER A 239 -15.55 -20.88 -11.30
CA SER A 239 -16.26 -20.48 -12.51
C SER A 239 -17.76 -20.63 -12.25
N LYS A 240 -18.41 -19.50 -11.97
CA LYS A 240 -19.88 -19.42 -11.94
C LYS A 240 -20.38 -19.69 -13.37
N PRO A 241 -21.15 -20.76 -13.65
CA PRO A 241 -21.71 -20.93 -14.99
C PRO A 241 -22.68 -19.78 -15.23
N GLU A 242 -22.43 -18.99 -16.27
CA GLU A 242 -23.37 -17.99 -16.75
C GLU A 242 -24.70 -18.70 -17.05
N GLY A 243 -25.73 -18.34 -16.29
CA GLY A 243 -27.07 -18.87 -16.49
C GLY A 243 -27.61 -18.40 -17.82
N VAL A 244 -27.56 -19.29 -18.81
CA VAL A 244 -28.34 -19.17 -20.05
C VAL A 244 -29.82 -19.12 -19.66
N SER A 245 -30.44 -17.96 -19.87
CA SER A 245 -31.86 -17.75 -19.59
C SER A 245 -32.75 -18.47 -20.61
N ARG A 246 -33.35 -19.56 -20.14
CA ARG A 246 -34.79 -19.85 -20.15
C ARG A 246 -35.51 -19.94 -21.52
N TRP A 247 -35.65 -21.18 -22.01
CA TRP A 247 -36.89 -21.66 -22.64
C TRP A 247 -37.31 -23.01 -22.03
N ASN A 248 -38.63 -23.16 -21.86
CA ASN A 248 -39.36 -24.20 -21.12
C ASN A 248 -39.10 -25.64 -21.58
N TYR A 249 -39.07 -26.60 -20.65
CA TYR A 249 -39.88 -27.86 -20.61
C TYR A 249 -39.74 -28.52 -19.21
N PRO A 250 -40.75 -29.28 -18.72
CA PRO A 250 -40.71 -29.90 -17.40
C PRO A 250 -40.19 -31.35 -17.43
N ASN A 251 -39.70 -31.80 -16.26
CA ASN A 251 -39.34 -33.17 -15.86
C ASN A 251 -38.00 -33.73 -16.37
N LEU A 252 -37.05 -33.91 -15.43
CA LEU A 252 -36.49 -35.22 -15.04
C LEU A 252 -35.43 -35.05 -13.94
N LEU A 253 -35.53 -35.91 -12.92
CA LEU A 253 -34.51 -36.14 -11.90
C LEU A 253 -33.20 -36.60 -12.54
N GLN A 254 -32.06 -35.97 -12.18
CA GLN A 254 -30.79 -36.67 -11.95
C GLN A 254 -29.79 -35.79 -11.18
N PRO A 255 -28.88 -36.39 -10.38
CA PRO A 255 -27.99 -35.69 -9.47
C PRO A 255 -26.70 -35.27 -10.19
N ASN A 256 -26.35 -33.98 -10.11
CA ASN A 256 -25.10 -33.50 -10.68
C ASN A 256 -23.91 -33.96 -9.83
N SER A 257 -23.21 -34.96 -10.36
CA SER A 257 -21.82 -35.29 -10.07
C SER A 257 -20.96 -34.04 -10.22
N LEU A 258 -20.42 -33.53 -9.11
CA LEU A 258 -19.34 -32.54 -9.15
C LEU A 258 -18.05 -33.26 -9.55
N GLY A 259 -17.64 -33.09 -10.82
CA GLY A 259 -16.33 -33.50 -11.29
C GLY A 259 -15.26 -32.67 -10.59
N ARG A 260 -14.56 -33.26 -9.62
CA ARG A 260 -13.33 -32.72 -9.03
C ARG A 260 -12.21 -32.89 -10.06
N ILE A 261 -11.75 -31.81 -10.66
CA ILE A 261 -10.50 -31.80 -11.43
C ILE A 261 -9.46 -31.07 -10.59
N GLU A 262 -8.59 -31.83 -9.93
CA GLU A 262 -7.38 -31.32 -9.30
C GLU A 262 -6.28 -31.26 -10.34
N ILE A 263 -5.79 -30.07 -10.68
CA ILE A 263 -4.58 -29.89 -11.48
C ILE A 263 -3.49 -29.41 -10.52
N SER A 264 -2.61 -30.33 -10.13
CA SER A 264 -1.41 -30.02 -9.36
C SER A 264 -0.27 -29.68 -10.32
N PHE A 265 0.25 -28.46 -10.27
CA PHE A 265 1.53 -28.13 -10.90
C PHE A 265 2.66 -28.44 -9.92
N ARG A 266 3.31 -29.59 -10.10
CA ARG A 266 4.62 -29.87 -9.49
C ARG A 266 5.65 -29.09 -10.30
N LYS A 267 6.21 -28.03 -9.73
CA LYS A 267 7.45 -27.45 -10.26
C LYS A 267 8.61 -28.20 -9.60
N GLU A 268 9.24 -29.08 -10.37
CA GLU A 268 10.51 -29.67 -9.98
C GLU A 268 11.56 -28.55 -9.96
N PHE A 269 12.32 -28.47 -8.88
CA PHE A 269 13.43 -27.53 -8.73
C PHE A 269 14.69 -28.23 -9.26
N GLU A 270 15.39 -27.57 -10.18
CA GLU A 270 16.85 -27.67 -10.33
C GLU A 270 17.54 -26.95 -9.17
#